data_AF-A0A8E6EWU1-F1
#
_entry.id   AF-A0A8E6EWU1-F1
#
_cell.length_a   1.000
_cell.length_b   1.000
_cell.length_c   1.000
_cell.angle_alpha   90.00
_cell.angle_beta   90.00
_cell.angle_gamma   90.00
#
_symmetry.space_group_name_H-M   'P 1'
#
loop_
_entity.id
_entity.type
_entity.pdbx_description
1 polymer ?
#
loop_
_entity_poly.entity_id
_entity_poly.type
_entity_poly.pdbx_seq_one_letter_code
_entity_poly.pdbx_strand_id
1 'polypeptide(L)'
;MISIRFPFLPQRRSLWSNQVCDLFGLSDEEPPITVAENFSLDLQPGQIALFHGPSGSGKSSLLRTLGQSWNARDAQQILLPDIPLIDALEGSLEKRLGELSACGLGEARLMLRTPSELSEGQRFRFRLAYAMSLSQTVMVDEFSAVLDRTLAKVVAYNLRKQVQRWKGRLLLATSHEDVLEDLQPDVRVECRGDGDIRIFRSENRVSKPISFADELKIREGTLADWKYFARWHYRSRTVAFVRRVVVLEHLHQPIGICIFCCPAASLTLRTRYFGLQRPQSPRMMQRMNKSLWVLSRVVLHPTYRGAGIAARFIAEACDSCPVEWIETLSAMGRVNPVFEKAGFQKIGLIRRNGKRPSRAYKNRKSNKNPNEDRQNQFSEPVYFIRKTFRGPTWG
;
A
#
# COMPACT_ATOMS: atom_id res chain seq x y z
N MET A 1 -22.03 5.90 28.01
CA MET A 1 -23.07 5.86 26.96
C MET A 1 -23.18 7.25 26.35
N ILE A 2 -23.33 7.34 25.03
CA ILE A 2 -23.38 8.58 24.26
C ILE A 2 -24.79 8.72 23.71
N SER A 3 -25.44 9.85 24.01
CA SER A 3 -26.70 10.25 23.40
C SER A 3 -26.47 11.57 22.66
N ILE A 4 -26.84 11.62 21.38
CA ILE A 4 -26.68 12.79 20.52
C ILE A 4 -28.07 13.23 20.07
N ARG A 5 -28.46 14.43 20.51
CA ARG A 5 -29.70 15.09 20.11
C ARG A 5 -29.37 16.52 19.67
N PHE A 6 -29.92 16.94 18.54
CA PHE A 6 -29.85 18.31 18.07
C PHE A 6 -31.20 18.99 18.32
N PRO A 7 -31.22 20.24 18.83
CA PRO A 7 -32.48 20.98 18.88
C PRO A 7 -33.04 21.14 17.47
N PHE A 8 -34.36 21.06 17.34
CA PHE A 8 -35.03 21.29 16.06
C PHE A 8 -34.70 22.68 15.50
N LEU A 9 -34.68 23.67 16.40
CA LEU A 9 -34.40 25.06 16.05
C LEU A 9 -32.90 25.35 16.02
N PRO A 10 -32.44 26.21 15.10
CA PRO A 10 -31.05 26.61 15.05
C PRO A 10 -30.63 27.40 16.30
N GLN A 11 -29.38 27.23 16.72
CA GLN A 11 -28.82 27.98 17.86
C GLN A 11 -28.86 29.50 17.68
N ARG A 12 -28.86 29.98 16.43
CA ARG A 12 -29.05 31.40 16.10
C ARG A 12 -30.29 31.53 15.23
N ARG A 13 -31.33 32.19 15.76
CA ARG A 13 -32.53 32.54 14.99
C ARG A 13 -32.30 33.84 14.22
N SER A 14 -32.83 33.87 13.00
CA SER A 14 -32.88 35.03 12.13
C SER A 14 -34.32 35.34 11.78
N LEU A 15 -34.58 36.54 11.25
CA LEU A 15 -35.91 36.91 10.75
C LEU A 15 -36.44 35.88 9.73
N TRP A 16 -35.57 35.40 8.85
CA TRP A 16 -35.90 34.39 7.85
C TRP A 16 -36.24 33.03 8.46
N SER A 17 -35.51 32.58 9.50
CA SER A 17 -35.82 31.29 10.14
C SER A 17 -37.17 31.32 10.85
N ASN A 18 -37.55 32.47 11.42
CA ASN A 18 -38.87 32.65 12.03
C ASN A 18 -39.98 32.66 10.97
N GLN A 19 -39.79 33.39 9.86
CA GLN A 19 -40.76 33.39 8.76
C GLN A 19 -40.99 32.00 8.16
N VAL A 20 -39.94 31.16 8.09
CA VAL A 20 -40.09 29.75 7.67
C VAL A 20 -40.91 28.97 8.69
N CYS A 21 -40.69 29.15 10.00
CA CYS A 21 -41.50 28.50 11.02
C CYS A 21 -42.98 28.92 10.88
N ASP A 22 -43.24 30.21 10.72
CA ASP A 22 -44.59 30.75 10.54
C ASP A 22 -45.26 30.20 9.26
N LEU A 23 -44.52 30.16 8.15
CA LEU A 23 -45.01 29.70 6.84
C LEU A 23 -45.39 28.21 6.85
N PHE A 24 -44.61 27.37 7.54
CA PHE A 24 -44.84 25.93 7.61
C PHE A 24 -45.58 25.50 8.89
N GLY A 25 -46.00 26.46 9.74
CA GLY A 25 -46.69 26.19 11.00
C GLY A 25 -45.85 25.42 12.03
N LEU A 26 -44.52 25.53 11.95
CA LEU A 26 -43.59 24.85 12.84
C LEU A 26 -43.48 25.62 14.16
N SER A 27 -43.58 24.90 15.28
CA SER A 27 -43.54 25.50 16.61
C SER A 27 -42.18 25.34 17.28
N ASP A 28 -41.97 26.08 18.37
CA ASP A 28 -40.79 25.94 19.21
C ASP A 28 -40.72 24.59 19.97
N GLU A 29 -41.82 23.84 19.99
CA GLU A 29 -41.99 22.59 20.74
C GLU A 29 -41.69 21.33 19.91
N GLU A 30 -41.25 21.49 18.66
CA GLU A 30 -40.85 20.38 17.80
C GLU A 30 -39.75 19.52 18.48
N PRO A 31 -39.89 18.18 18.45
CA PRO A 31 -38.96 17.30 19.14
C PRO A 31 -37.55 17.42 18.58
N PRO A 32 -36.51 17.27 19.42
CA PRO A 32 -35.14 17.33 18.98
C PRO A 32 -34.83 16.18 18.01
N ILE A 33 -34.04 16.49 16.98
CA ILE A 33 -33.55 15.51 16.02
C ILE A 33 -32.56 14.60 16.75
N THR A 34 -32.96 13.35 16.95
CA THR A 34 -32.16 12.36 17.66
C THR A 34 -31.28 11.61 16.66
N VAL A 35 -29.97 11.66 16.87
CA VAL A 35 -28.97 10.98 16.05
C VAL A 35 -28.55 9.64 16.65
N ALA A 36 -28.48 9.57 17.97
CA ALA A 36 -28.12 8.36 18.70
C ALA A 36 -28.67 8.41 20.13
N GLU A 37 -29.19 7.29 20.63
CA GLU A 37 -29.55 7.15 22.04
C GLU A 37 -28.80 5.99 22.67
N ASN A 38 -28.22 6.22 23.86
CA ASN A 38 -27.54 5.20 24.66
C ASN A 38 -26.48 4.39 23.88
N PHE A 39 -25.84 5.01 22.89
CA PHE A 39 -24.85 4.37 22.07
C PHE A 39 -23.58 4.10 22.89
N SER A 40 -23.07 2.88 22.83
CA SER A 40 -21.77 2.53 23.41
C SER A 40 -20.99 1.68 22.41
N LEU A 41 -19.75 2.08 22.21
CA LEU A 41 -18.80 1.37 21.37
C LEU A 41 -17.58 1.08 22.23
N ASP A 42 -17.11 -0.15 22.19
CA ASP A 42 -15.79 -0.51 22.71
C ASP A 42 -14.92 -0.92 21.53
N LEU A 43 -13.72 -0.36 21.46
CA LEU A 43 -12.77 -0.63 20.39
C LEU A 43 -11.37 -0.74 20.97
N GLN A 44 -10.80 -1.93 20.83
CA GLN A 44 -9.47 -2.24 21.34
C GLN A 44 -8.38 -1.72 20.40
N PRO A 45 -7.17 -1.42 20.90
CA PRO A 45 -6.03 -1.10 20.05
C PRO A 45 -5.77 -2.22 19.02
N GLY A 46 -5.52 -1.84 17.77
CA GLY A 46 -5.44 -2.77 16.63
C GLY A 46 -6.80 -3.09 15.99
N GLN A 47 -7.88 -2.43 16.43
CA GLN A 47 -9.21 -2.61 15.85
C GLN A 47 -9.68 -1.42 15.00
N ILE A 48 -10.57 -1.72 14.06
CA ILE A 48 -11.20 -0.77 13.14
C ILE A 48 -12.71 -0.76 13.39
N ALA A 49 -13.28 0.43 13.62
CA ALA A 49 -14.72 0.64 13.57
C ALA A 49 -15.10 1.37 12.27
N LEU A 50 -16.13 0.88 11.58
CA LEU A 50 -16.68 1.51 10.39
C LEU A 50 -18.13 1.92 10.62
N PHE A 51 -18.42 3.21 10.46
CA PHE A 51 -19.76 3.79 10.44
C PHE A 51 -20.21 3.92 8.99
N HIS A 52 -21.36 3.34 8.65
CA HIS A 52 -21.93 3.42 7.29
C HIS A 52 -23.45 3.61 7.33
N GLY A 53 -24.02 4.04 6.21
CA GLY A 53 -25.44 4.41 6.10
C GLY A 53 -25.68 5.63 5.19
N PRO A 54 -26.94 5.95 4.89
CA PRO A 54 -27.32 7.01 3.95
C PRO A 54 -26.86 8.41 4.40
N SER A 55 -26.77 9.36 3.47
CA SER A 55 -26.47 10.76 3.83
C SER A 55 -27.51 11.28 4.83
N GLY A 56 -27.08 12.10 5.79
CA GLY A 56 -27.96 12.62 6.84
C GLY A 56 -28.22 11.68 8.02
N SER A 57 -27.78 10.42 7.99
CA SER A 57 -28.02 9.46 9.10
C SER A 57 -27.19 9.69 10.37
N GLY A 58 -26.44 10.79 10.44
CA GLY A 58 -25.69 11.18 11.65
C GLY A 58 -24.33 10.49 11.86
N LYS A 59 -23.81 9.75 10.87
CA LYS A 59 -22.47 9.11 10.91
C LYS A 59 -21.36 10.07 11.35
N SER A 60 -21.29 11.25 10.73
CA SER A 60 -20.25 12.25 11.00
C SER A 60 -20.39 12.82 12.41
N SER A 61 -21.62 13.03 12.89
CA SER A 61 -21.88 13.48 14.27
C SER A 61 -21.45 12.42 15.28
N LEU A 62 -21.84 11.15 15.06
CA LEU A 62 -21.42 10.02 15.89
C LEU A 62 -19.90 9.86 15.93
N LEU A 63 -19.25 9.89 14.76
CA LEU A 63 -17.80 9.78 14.62
C LEU A 63 -17.09 10.89 15.39
N ARG A 64 -17.53 12.15 15.26
CA ARG A 64 -16.92 13.30 15.94
C ARG A 64 -17.08 13.22 17.45
N THR A 65 -18.27 12.86 17.95
CA THR A 65 -18.50 12.74 19.39
C THR A 65 -17.65 11.61 20.00
N LEU A 66 -17.57 10.45 19.35
CA LEU A 66 -16.67 9.37 19.76
C LEU A 66 -15.21 9.78 19.67
N GLY A 67 -14.82 10.42 18.58
CA GLY A 67 -13.47 10.93 18.36
C GLY A 67 -13.04 11.89 19.46
N GLN A 68 -13.89 12.84 19.86
CA GLN A 68 -13.63 13.74 20.99
C GLN A 68 -13.45 12.97 22.29
N SER A 69 -14.32 11.99 22.58
CA SER A 69 -14.25 11.19 23.80
C SER A 69 -12.96 10.36 23.90
N TRP A 70 -12.41 9.93 22.77
CA TRP A 70 -11.19 9.10 22.69
C TRP A 70 -9.93 9.89 22.29
N ASN A 71 -10.02 11.23 22.27
CA ASN A 71 -8.95 12.11 21.82
C ASN A 71 -8.37 11.69 20.45
N ALA A 72 -9.25 11.29 19.53
CA ALA A 72 -8.90 10.86 18.19
C ALA A 72 -8.43 12.05 17.35
N ARG A 73 -7.36 11.85 16.58
CA ARG A 73 -6.94 12.82 15.56
C ARG A 73 -7.84 12.70 14.34
N ASP A 74 -8.46 13.79 13.92
CA ASP A 74 -9.14 13.87 12.63
C ASP A 74 -8.12 13.98 11.51
N ALA A 75 -8.03 12.94 10.67
CA ALA A 75 -7.12 12.94 9.52
C ALA A 75 -7.50 14.02 8.48
N GLN A 76 -8.78 14.38 8.35
CA GLN A 76 -9.21 15.40 7.40
C GLN A 76 -8.85 16.81 7.84
N GLN A 77 -8.86 17.08 9.15
CA GLN A 77 -8.59 18.41 9.71
C GLN A 77 -7.12 18.61 10.09
N ILE A 78 -6.28 17.58 9.96
CA ILE A 78 -4.87 17.68 10.32
C ILE A 78 -4.12 18.69 9.42
N LEU A 79 -3.31 19.54 10.03
CA LEU A 79 -2.42 20.43 9.29
C LEU A 79 -1.23 19.62 8.79
N LEU A 80 -1.01 19.64 7.48
CA LEU A 80 0.10 18.94 6.84
C LEU A 80 1.29 19.90 6.72
N PRO A 81 2.49 19.51 7.18
CA PRO A 81 3.68 20.33 6.98
C PRO A 81 4.08 20.31 5.51
N ASP A 82 4.39 21.48 4.93
CA ASP A 82 4.75 21.57 3.50
C ASP A 82 6.24 21.25 3.25
N ILE A 83 6.63 20.03 3.66
CA ILE A 83 7.97 19.45 3.49
C ILE A 83 7.85 18.12 2.76
N PRO A 84 8.96 17.52 2.27
CA PRO A 84 8.89 16.22 1.61
C PRO A 84 8.17 15.17 2.46
N LEU A 85 7.30 14.36 1.84
CA LEU A 85 6.43 13.42 2.57
C LEU A 85 7.21 12.48 3.49
N ILE A 86 8.38 12.04 3.03
CA ILE A 86 9.25 11.15 3.80
C ILE A 86 9.80 11.85 5.05
N ASP A 87 10.05 13.16 4.98
CA ASP A 87 10.64 13.94 6.08
C ASP A 87 9.61 14.25 7.16
N ALA A 88 8.34 14.39 6.77
CA ALA A 88 7.21 14.65 7.67
C ALA A 88 6.88 13.49 8.63
N LEU A 89 7.29 12.25 8.34
CA LEU A 89 7.04 11.10 9.20
C LEU A 89 8.18 10.88 10.20
N GLU A 90 7.91 10.21 11.32
CA GLU A 90 8.90 9.96 12.38
C GLU A 90 9.48 8.53 12.37
N GLY A 91 10.71 8.39 12.87
CA GLY A 91 11.41 7.10 13.02
C GLY A 91 12.37 6.76 11.88
N SER A 92 12.77 5.49 11.79
CA SER A 92 13.73 5.01 10.78
C SER A 92 13.17 5.10 9.37
N LEU A 93 14.06 5.10 8.37
CA LEU A 93 13.66 5.10 6.96
C LEU A 93 12.73 3.92 6.63
N GLU A 94 13.00 2.73 7.17
CA GLU A 94 12.15 1.55 6.97
C GLU A 94 10.73 1.76 7.51
N LYS A 95 10.60 2.40 8.68
CA LYS A 95 9.30 2.72 9.29
C LYS A 95 8.53 3.70 8.41
N ARG A 96 9.17 4.81 8.01
CA ARG A 96 8.57 5.86 7.16
C ARG A 96 8.12 5.29 5.81
N LEU A 97 8.96 4.47 5.17
CA LEU A 97 8.62 3.78 3.92
C LEU A 97 7.45 2.81 4.10
N GLY A 98 7.39 2.11 5.25
CA GLY A 98 6.29 1.22 5.60
C GLY A 98 4.96 1.95 5.74
N GLU A 99 4.94 3.08 6.45
CA GLU A 99 3.75 3.91 6.68
C GLU A 99 3.21 4.51 5.37
N LEU A 100 4.08 5.08 4.54
CA LEU A 100 3.69 5.58 3.21
C LEU A 100 3.19 4.45 2.32
N SER A 101 3.90 3.31 2.29
CA SER A 101 3.47 2.17 1.48
C SER A 101 2.14 1.59 1.94
N ALA A 102 1.85 1.61 3.25
CA ALA A 102 0.56 1.15 3.79
C ALA A 102 -0.61 2.02 3.30
N CYS A 103 -0.40 3.32 3.10
CA CYS A 103 -1.40 4.20 2.52
C CYS A 103 -1.33 4.27 0.97
N GLY A 104 -0.62 3.33 0.32
CA GLY A 104 -0.51 3.30 -1.14
C GLY A 104 0.40 4.37 -1.75
N LEU A 105 1.25 5.01 -0.94
CA LEU A 105 2.24 6.03 -1.33
C LEU A 105 3.65 5.43 -1.46
N GLY A 106 3.75 4.18 -1.94
CA GLY A 106 5.01 3.44 -2.08
C GLY A 106 5.90 3.85 -3.26
N GLU A 107 5.70 5.02 -3.88
CA GLU A 107 6.49 5.47 -5.03
C GLU A 107 7.59 6.44 -4.62
N ALA A 108 8.85 6.13 -4.97
CA ALA A 108 10.01 6.95 -4.60
C ALA A 108 9.87 8.42 -4.99
N ARG A 109 9.30 8.72 -6.16
CA ARG A 109 9.09 10.10 -6.61
C ARG A 109 8.06 10.84 -5.77
N LEU A 110 7.00 10.15 -5.33
CA LEU A 110 5.97 10.75 -4.47
C LEU A 110 6.49 11.04 -3.06
N MET A 111 7.39 10.19 -2.55
CA MET A 111 8.00 10.36 -1.22
C MET A 111 8.83 11.65 -1.10
N LEU A 112 9.30 12.19 -2.22
CA LEU A 112 10.11 13.41 -2.30
C LEU A 112 9.28 14.67 -2.61
N ARG A 113 7.97 14.55 -2.82
CA ARG A 113 7.07 15.69 -3.05
C ARG A 113 6.58 16.30 -1.74
N THR A 114 6.07 17.52 -1.81
CA THR A 114 5.38 18.17 -0.69
C THR A 114 3.85 17.99 -0.80
N PRO A 115 3.08 18.11 0.30
CA PRO A 115 1.62 18.04 0.28
C PRO A 115 0.92 18.99 -0.68
N SER A 116 1.51 20.16 -0.98
CA SER A 116 0.98 21.11 -1.97
C SER A 116 1.07 20.61 -3.42
N GLU A 117 1.96 19.66 -3.73
CA GLU A 117 2.16 19.09 -5.06
C GLU A 117 1.36 17.80 -5.33
N LEU A 118 0.54 17.38 -4.37
CA LEU A 118 -0.22 16.13 -4.41
C LEU A 118 -1.61 16.32 -5.01
N SER A 119 -2.09 15.30 -5.74
CA SER A 119 -3.51 15.22 -6.07
C SER A 119 -4.35 15.02 -4.80
N GLU A 120 -5.64 15.31 -4.85
CA GLU A 120 -6.52 15.20 -3.69
C GLU A 120 -6.51 13.79 -3.07
N GLY A 121 -6.58 12.74 -3.91
CA GLY A 121 -6.47 11.35 -3.46
C GLY A 121 -5.08 10.97 -2.93
N GLN A 122 -3.99 11.58 -3.42
CA GLN A 122 -2.65 11.41 -2.84
C GLN A 122 -2.55 12.11 -1.48
N ARG A 123 -3.10 13.31 -1.36
CA ARG A 123 -3.13 14.10 -0.13
C ARG A 123 -3.98 13.44 0.95
N PHE A 124 -5.14 12.88 0.60
CA PHE A 124 -5.96 12.07 1.52
C PHE A 124 -5.17 10.88 2.10
N ARG A 125 -4.47 10.13 1.24
CA ARG A 125 -3.65 9.00 1.67
C ARG A 125 -2.48 9.43 2.55
N PHE A 126 -1.88 10.59 2.27
CA PHE A 126 -0.81 11.14 3.10
C PHE A 126 -1.32 11.62 4.45
N ARG A 127 -2.48 12.31 4.49
CA ARG A 127 -3.19 12.69 5.74
C ARG A 127 -3.40 11.49 6.64
N LEU A 128 -3.82 10.36 6.06
CA LEU A 128 -4.02 9.13 6.81
C LEU A 128 -2.70 8.58 7.40
N ALA A 129 -1.65 8.48 6.58
CA ALA A 129 -0.33 8.04 7.05
C ALA A 129 0.20 8.94 8.17
N TYR A 130 0.10 10.26 7.99
CA TYR A 130 0.57 11.26 8.94
C TYR A 130 -0.26 11.29 10.23
N ALA A 131 -1.58 11.12 10.16
CA ALA A 131 -2.42 11.02 11.34
C ALA A 131 -2.07 9.78 12.18
N MET A 132 -1.80 8.65 11.51
CA MET A 132 -1.39 7.40 12.17
C MET A 132 0.02 7.48 12.78
N SER A 133 0.92 8.31 12.23
CA SER A 133 2.24 8.53 12.84
C SER A 133 2.17 9.38 14.10
N LEU A 134 1.17 10.26 14.23
CA LEU A 134 1.05 11.23 15.32
C LEU A 134 0.18 10.79 16.51
N SER A 135 -0.69 9.80 16.33
CA SER A 135 -1.61 9.35 17.38
C SER A 135 -1.74 7.83 17.37
N GLN A 136 -2.36 7.29 18.42
CA GLN A 136 -2.80 5.89 18.52
C GLN A 136 -4.30 5.73 18.28
N THR A 137 -5.04 6.84 18.15
CA THR A 137 -6.46 6.86 17.80
C THR A 137 -6.65 7.87 16.67
N VAL A 138 -7.12 7.39 15.51
CA VAL A 138 -7.34 8.21 14.32
C VAL A 138 -8.79 8.07 13.89
N MET A 139 -9.41 9.18 13.53
CA MET A 139 -10.71 9.20 12.89
C MET A 139 -10.64 9.79 11.48
N VAL A 140 -11.49 9.27 10.59
CA VAL A 140 -11.62 9.73 9.21
C VAL A 140 -13.10 9.77 8.86
N ASP A 141 -13.64 10.99 8.73
CA ASP A 141 -14.94 11.21 8.10
C ASP A 141 -14.84 10.91 6.60
N GLU A 142 -15.94 10.73 5.88
CA GLU A 142 -15.98 10.51 4.41
C GLU A 142 -14.83 9.63 3.84
N PHE A 143 -14.57 8.51 4.51
CA PHE A 143 -13.47 7.61 4.19
C PHE A 143 -13.59 7.14 2.74
N SER A 144 -12.51 7.34 1.99
CA SER A 144 -12.33 6.98 0.58
C SER A 144 -13.23 7.69 -0.43
N ALA A 145 -14.01 8.70 -0.03
CA ALA A 145 -14.91 9.43 -0.93
C ALA A 145 -14.20 10.01 -2.17
N VAL A 146 -13.00 10.55 -1.99
CA VAL A 146 -12.17 11.18 -3.05
C VAL A 146 -11.45 10.15 -3.94
N LEU A 147 -11.42 8.87 -3.56
CA LEU A 147 -10.64 7.85 -4.26
C LEU A 147 -11.46 7.19 -5.37
N ASP A 148 -10.78 6.76 -6.44
CA ASP A 148 -11.33 5.76 -7.35
C ASP A 148 -11.70 4.48 -6.58
N ARG A 149 -12.75 3.77 -7.01
CA ARG A 149 -13.29 2.61 -6.28
C ARG A 149 -12.26 1.47 -6.14
N THR A 150 -11.46 1.22 -7.17
CA THR A 150 -10.39 0.21 -7.09
C THR A 150 -9.30 0.63 -6.10
N LEU A 151 -8.94 1.92 -6.11
CA LEU A 151 -7.97 2.47 -5.17
C LEU A 151 -8.49 2.45 -3.72
N ALA A 152 -9.78 2.74 -3.52
CA ALA A 152 -10.44 2.70 -2.21
C ALA A 152 -10.33 1.30 -1.59
N LYS A 153 -10.67 0.27 -2.36
CA LYS A 153 -10.51 -1.15 -1.98
C LYS A 153 -9.07 -1.51 -1.62
N VAL A 154 -8.09 -1.09 -2.42
CA VAL A 154 -6.67 -1.33 -2.13
C VAL A 154 -6.21 -0.63 -0.85
N VAL A 155 -6.61 0.62 -0.64
CA VAL A 155 -6.28 1.38 0.58
C VAL A 155 -6.92 0.74 1.80
N ALA A 156 -8.20 0.36 1.73
CA ALA A 156 -8.91 -0.35 2.78
C ALA A 156 -8.19 -1.66 3.18
N TYR A 157 -7.83 -2.47 2.18
CA TYR A 157 -7.09 -3.70 2.36
C TYR A 157 -5.71 -3.50 3.02
N ASN A 158 -4.98 -2.46 2.61
CA ASN A 158 -3.68 -2.15 3.19
C ASN A 158 -3.80 -1.61 4.62
N LEU A 159 -4.80 -0.78 4.91
CA LEU A 159 -5.06 -0.22 6.23
C LEU A 159 -5.39 -1.32 7.23
N ARG A 160 -6.19 -2.32 6.86
CA ARG A 160 -6.47 -3.49 7.70
C ARG A 160 -5.19 -4.13 8.22
N LYS A 161 -4.22 -4.37 7.32
CA LYS A 161 -2.91 -4.95 7.66
C LYS A 161 -2.07 -4.01 8.51
N GLN A 162 -2.14 -2.71 8.22
CA GLN A 162 -1.35 -1.70 8.92
C GLN A 162 -1.85 -1.48 10.35
N VAL A 163 -3.15 -1.43 10.58
CA VAL A 163 -3.74 -1.23 11.91
C VAL A 163 -3.34 -2.34 12.87
N GLN A 164 -3.24 -3.59 12.40
CA GLN A 164 -2.74 -4.70 13.22
C GLN A 164 -1.28 -4.52 13.66
N ARG A 165 -0.45 -3.88 12.84
CA ARG A 165 0.98 -3.63 13.13
C ARG A 165 1.19 -2.38 13.98
N TRP A 166 0.48 -1.31 13.66
CA TRP A 166 0.49 -0.03 14.37
C TRP A 166 -0.10 -0.16 15.77
N LYS A 167 -1.01 -1.13 15.97
CA LYS A 167 -1.73 -1.37 17.23
C LYS A 167 -2.52 -0.18 17.74
N GLY A 168 -2.93 0.75 16.87
CA GLY A 168 -3.84 1.84 17.22
C GLY A 168 -5.30 1.55 16.86
N ARG A 169 -6.19 2.48 17.22
CA ARG A 169 -7.63 2.45 16.95
C ARG A 169 -7.96 3.30 15.72
N LEU A 170 -8.73 2.75 14.79
CA LEU A 170 -9.14 3.47 13.59
C LEU A 170 -10.66 3.57 13.52
N LEU A 171 -11.18 4.80 13.49
CA LEU A 171 -12.60 5.11 13.35
C LEU A 171 -12.84 5.67 11.95
N LEU A 172 -13.67 5.01 11.14
CA LEU A 172 -13.92 5.41 9.76
C LEU A 172 -15.41 5.61 9.54
N ALA A 173 -15.83 6.72 8.93
CA ALA A 173 -17.20 6.88 8.44
C ALA A 173 -17.19 6.89 6.92
N THR A 174 -18.08 6.15 6.26
CA THR A 174 -18.21 6.15 4.81
C THR A 174 -19.66 5.96 4.38
N SER A 175 -20.02 6.47 3.22
CA SER A 175 -21.30 6.18 2.56
C SER A 175 -21.20 4.93 1.65
N HIS A 176 -20.00 4.42 1.41
CA HIS A 176 -19.78 3.35 0.44
C HIS A 176 -19.51 2.00 1.10
N GLU A 177 -20.28 0.99 0.73
CA GLU A 177 -20.17 -0.36 1.28
C GLU A 177 -19.16 -1.25 0.55
N ASP A 178 -18.66 -0.82 -0.61
CA ASP A 178 -17.72 -1.57 -1.46
C ASP A 178 -16.36 -1.82 -0.80
N VAL A 179 -15.99 -1.01 0.20
CA VAL A 179 -14.75 -1.17 0.97
C VAL A 179 -14.88 -2.18 2.12
N LEU A 180 -16.08 -2.66 2.45
CA LEU A 180 -16.31 -3.52 3.63
C LEU A 180 -15.50 -4.83 3.58
N GLU A 181 -15.51 -5.51 2.44
CA GLU A 181 -14.84 -6.80 2.26
C GLU A 181 -13.32 -6.70 2.39
N ASP A 182 -12.77 -5.56 1.96
CA ASP A 182 -11.34 -5.29 1.96
C ASP A 182 -10.87 -4.73 3.30
N LEU A 183 -11.67 -3.84 3.91
CA LEU A 183 -11.37 -3.22 5.19
C LEU A 183 -11.49 -4.21 6.33
N GLN A 184 -12.46 -5.14 6.27
CA GLN A 184 -12.75 -6.12 7.34
C GLN A 184 -12.79 -5.45 8.72
N PRO A 185 -13.74 -4.53 8.94
CA PRO A 185 -13.86 -3.82 10.22
C PRO A 185 -14.22 -4.80 11.33
N ASP A 186 -13.73 -4.51 12.53
CA ASP A 186 -13.99 -5.33 13.71
C ASP A 186 -15.34 -5.02 14.32
N VAL A 187 -15.73 -3.75 14.20
CA VAL A 187 -17.06 -3.28 14.55
C VAL A 187 -17.64 -2.49 13.38
N ARG A 188 -18.83 -2.88 12.93
CA ARG A 188 -19.62 -2.17 11.92
C ARG A 188 -20.79 -1.50 12.61
N VAL A 189 -20.96 -0.20 12.38
CA VAL A 189 -22.04 0.62 12.93
C VAL A 189 -22.90 1.09 11.76
N GLU A 190 -24.07 0.50 11.60
CA GLU A 190 -25.06 0.86 10.60
C GLU A 190 -25.95 1.97 11.16
N CYS A 191 -25.87 3.17 10.57
CA CYS A 191 -26.65 4.34 10.96
C CYS A 191 -27.81 4.50 9.97
N ARG A 192 -29.04 4.20 10.39
CA ARG A 192 -30.22 4.20 9.50
C ARG A 192 -30.96 5.54 9.45
N GLY A 193 -30.72 6.42 10.41
CA GLY A 193 -31.48 7.66 10.61
C GLY A 193 -32.36 7.55 11.85
N ASP A 194 -32.89 8.69 12.31
CA ASP A 194 -33.86 8.79 13.42
C ASP A 194 -33.45 8.07 14.72
N GLY A 195 -32.14 7.98 14.98
CA GLY A 195 -31.60 7.32 16.17
C GLY A 195 -31.49 5.79 16.07
N ASP A 196 -31.92 5.14 14.98
CA ASP A 196 -31.73 3.69 14.77
C ASP A 196 -30.29 3.37 14.36
N ILE A 197 -29.58 2.72 15.27
CA ILE A 197 -28.18 2.32 15.12
C ILE A 197 -28.04 0.83 15.40
N ARG A 198 -27.49 0.09 14.44
CA ARG A 198 -27.17 -1.34 14.60
C ARG A 198 -25.67 -1.54 14.67
N ILE A 199 -25.22 -2.32 15.65
CA ILE A 199 -23.81 -2.63 15.86
C ILE A 199 -23.58 -4.10 15.57
N PHE A 200 -22.65 -4.39 14.66
CA PHE A 200 -22.22 -5.73 14.31
C PHE A 200 -20.75 -5.91 14.71
N ARG A 201 -20.44 -6.97 15.44
CA ARG A 201 -19.06 -7.32 15.83
C ARG A 201 -18.60 -8.57 15.10
N SER A 202 -17.36 -8.56 14.64
CA SER A 202 -16.76 -9.74 14.00
C SER A 202 -16.07 -10.63 15.04
N GLU A 203 -16.58 -11.83 15.26
CA GLU A 203 -16.09 -12.77 16.28
C GLU A 203 -14.96 -13.70 15.79
N ASN A 204 -14.90 -14.00 14.49
CA ASN A 204 -13.88 -14.89 13.91
C ASN A 204 -13.26 -14.28 12.65
N ARG A 205 -11.96 -13.94 12.73
CA ARG A 205 -11.25 -13.28 11.63
C ARG A 205 -10.43 -14.29 10.83
N VAL A 206 -10.77 -14.43 9.56
CA VAL A 206 -9.94 -15.13 8.57
C VAL A 206 -9.37 -14.09 7.61
N SER A 207 -8.05 -14.10 7.41
CA SER A 207 -7.40 -13.22 6.44
C SER A 207 -7.85 -13.58 5.02
N LYS A 208 -8.72 -12.75 4.43
CA LYS A 208 -9.17 -12.91 3.04
C LYS A 208 -8.21 -12.21 2.05
N PRO A 209 -8.13 -12.67 0.79
CA PRO A 209 -7.54 -11.89 -0.28
C PRO A 209 -8.33 -10.60 -0.54
N ILE A 210 -7.79 -9.70 -1.36
CA ILE A 210 -8.50 -8.50 -1.82
C ILE A 210 -9.75 -8.91 -2.62
N SER A 211 -10.85 -8.16 -2.51
CA SER A 211 -12.17 -8.51 -3.05
C SER A 211 -12.17 -8.90 -4.53
N PHE A 212 -11.41 -8.18 -5.36
CA PHE A 212 -11.30 -8.42 -6.79
C PHE A 212 -10.15 -9.38 -7.18
N ALA A 213 -9.61 -10.16 -6.24
CA ALA A 213 -8.47 -11.05 -6.52
C ALA A 213 -8.75 -12.09 -7.61
N ASP A 214 -10.00 -12.53 -7.74
CA ASP A 214 -10.43 -13.53 -8.72
C ASP A 214 -10.70 -12.94 -10.11
N GLU A 215 -10.78 -11.61 -10.21
CA GLU A 215 -10.91 -10.87 -11.47
C GLU A 215 -9.55 -10.69 -12.17
N LEU A 216 -8.46 -10.97 -11.46
CA LEU A 216 -7.10 -10.83 -11.97
C LEU A 216 -6.76 -11.98 -12.93
N LYS A 217 -6.32 -11.63 -14.14
CA LYS A 217 -5.96 -12.59 -15.18
C LYS A 217 -4.53 -12.39 -15.64
N ILE A 218 -3.84 -13.49 -15.93
CA ILE A 218 -2.51 -13.46 -16.52
C ILE A 218 -2.61 -13.80 -18.00
N ARG A 219 -1.87 -13.06 -18.83
CA ARG A 219 -1.68 -13.37 -20.24
C ARG A 219 -0.23 -13.29 -20.65
N GLU A 220 0.08 -13.90 -21.79
CA GLU A 220 1.33 -13.63 -22.49
C GLU A 220 1.36 -12.19 -22.99
N GLY A 221 2.52 -11.56 -22.85
CA GLY A 221 2.77 -10.21 -23.33
C GLY A 221 3.94 -10.16 -24.30
N THR A 222 4.21 -8.96 -24.77
CA THR A 222 5.34 -8.66 -25.66
C THR A 222 6.14 -7.48 -25.12
N LEU A 223 7.28 -7.20 -25.77
CA LEU A 223 8.05 -5.98 -25.47
C LEU A 223 7.28 -4.68 -25.76
N ALA A 224 6.18 -4.72 -26.54
CA ALA A 224 5.34 -3.54 -26.74
C ALA A 224 4.64 -3.13 -25.43
N ASP A 225 4.19 -4.10 -24.62
CA ASP A 225 3.55 -3.85 -23.33
C ASP A 225 4.49 -3.10 -22.36
N TRP A 226 5.81 -3.33 -22.46
CA TRP A 226 6.79 -2.63 -21.62
C TRP A 226 6.76 -1.10 -21.81
N LYS A 227 6.44 -0.60 -23.00
CA LYS A 227 6.34 0.86 -23.24
C LYS A 227 5.32 1.51 -22.31
N TYR A 228 4.21 0.82 -22.02
CA TYR A 228 3.20 1.30 -21.10
C TYR A 228 3.73 1.36 -19.66
N PHE A 229 4.40 0.31 -19.19
CA PHE A 229 4.87 0.18 -17.81
C PHE A 229 6.19 0.91 -17.48
N ALA A 230 7.02 1.21 -18.48
CA ALA A 230 8.32 1.85 -18.31
C ALA A 230 8.23 3.20 -17.56
N ARG A 231 7.08 3.87 -17.61
CA ARG A 231 6.82 5.13 -16.88
C ARG A 231 6.90 4.99 -15.36
N TRP A 232 6.61 3.80 -14.82
CA TRP A 232 6.61 3.51 -13.38
C TRP A 232 7.86 2.77 -12.90
N HIS A 233 8.86 2.59 -13.76
CA HIS A 233 10.11 1.93 -13.41
C HIS A 233 11.23 2.94 -13.20
N TYR A 234 11.96 2.82 -12.09
CA TYR A 234 12.95 3.80 -11.63
C TYR A 234 14.38 3.56 -12.15
N ARG A 235 14.66 2.42 -12.81
CA ARG A 235 15.98 2.14 -13.45
C ARG A 235 15.86 2.12 -14.97
N SER A 236 17.01 2.01 -15.66
CA SER A 236 17.15 1.98 -17.13
C SER A 236 15.96 1.33 -17.86
N ARG A 237 15.43 2.08 -18.84
CA ARG A 237 14.27 1.71 -19.67
C ARG A 237 14.60 0.60 -20.67
N THR A 238 15.87 0.32 -20.93
CA THR A 238 16.30 -0.70 -21.88
C THR A 238 16.26 -2.07 -21.22
N VAL A 239 15.59 -3.02 -21.86
CA VAL A 239 15.58 -4.43 -21.49
C VAL A 239 16.20 -5.21 -22.65
N ALA A 240 17.24 -5.98 -22.36
CA ALA A 240 17.95 -6.78 -23.35
C ALA A 240 17.75 -8.27 -23.08
N PHE A 241 17.91 -9.09 -24.12
CA PHE A 241 17.86 -10.56 -24.03
C PHE A 241 16.56 -11.09 -23.41
N VAL A 242 15.42 -10.52 -23.77
CA VAL A 242 14.10 -10.95 -23.29
C VAL A 242 13.77 -12.33 -23.81
N ARG A 243 13.38 -13.22 -22.90
CA ARG A 243 12.92 -14.59 -23.18
C ARG A 243 11.40 -14.68 -23.17
N ARG A 244 10.77 -13.99 -22.21
CA ARG A 244 9.31 -14.01 -22.03
C ARG A 244 8.85 -12.75 -21.32
N VAL A 245 7.63 -12.32 -21.66
CA VAL A 245 6.93 -11.23 -20.99
C VAL A 245 5.58 -11.75 -20.55
N VAL A 246 5.26 -11.56 -19.28
CA VAL A 246 3.97 -11.96 -18.70
C VAL A 246 3.28 -10.71 -18.19
N VAL A 247 2.01 -10.53 -18.54
CA VAL A 247 1.21 -9.36 -18.18
C VAL A 247 0.07 -9.79 -17.26
N LEU A 248 -0.15 -8.99 -16.22
CA LEU A 248 -1.30 -9.09 -15.32
C LEU A 248 -2.37 -8.08 -15.76
N GLU A 249 -3.61 -8.52 -15.85
CA GLU A 249 -4.76 -7.72 -16.22
C GLU A 249 -5.82 -7.73 -15.12
N HIS A 250 -6.53 -6.61 -15.02
CA HIS A 250 -7.73 -6.46 -14.22
C HIS A 250 -8.78 -5.74 -15.07
N LEU A 251 -9.96 -6.35 -15.27
CA LEU A 251 -11.02 -5.82 -16.14
C LEU A 251 -10.50 -5.37 -17.52
N HIS A 252 -9.69 -6.23 -18.16
CA HIS A 252 -9.06 -5.99 -19.48
C HIS A 252 -8.05 -4.83 -19.54
N GLN A 253 -7.65 -4.27 -18.40
CA GLN A 253 -6.59 -3.25 -18.33
C GLN A 253 -5.28 -3.89 -17.87
N PRO A 254 -4.13 -3.61 -18.53
CA PRO A 254 -2.84 -4.12 -18.11
C PRO A 254 -2.39 -3.40 -16.84
N ILE A 255 -2.30 -4.13 -15.73
CA ILE A 255 -1.95 -3.59 -14.41
C ILE A 255 -0.58 -4.05 -13.90
N GLY A 256 0.02 -5.09 -14.48
CA GLY A 256 1.35 -5.54 -14.08
C GLY A 256 2.12 -6.22 -15.20
N ILE A 257 3.45 -6.26 -15.07
CA ILE A 257 4.33 -6.92 -16.03
C ILE A 257 5.52 -7.59 -15.31
N CYS A 258 5.82 -8.81 -15.71
CA CYS A 258 7.06 -9.53 -15.40
C CYS A 258 7.85 -9.75 -16.69
N ILE A 259 9.14 -9.40 -16.69
CA ILE A 259 10.02 -9.63 -17.84
C ILE A 259 11.15 -10.57 -17.46
N PHE A 260 11.21 -11.71 -18.15
CA PHE A 260 12.22 -12.73 -17.99
C PHE A 260 13.30 -12.58 -19.06
N CYS A 261 14.56 -12.63 -18.65
CA CYS A 261 15.73 -12.45 -19.50
C CYS A 261 16.71 -13.62 -19.36
N CYS A 262 17.66 -13.71 -20.30
CA CYS A 262 18.83 -14.56 -20.16
C CYS A 262 19.68 -14.17 -18.93
N PRO A 263 20.27 -15.14 -18.22
CA PRO A 263 21.22 -14.87 -17.16
C PRO A 263 22.50 -14.21 -17.67
N ALA A 264 22.99 -13.23 -16.91
CA ALA A 264 24.29 -12.61 -17.16
C ALA A 264 25.39 -13.67 -17.02
N ALA A 265 26.50 -13.56 -17.76
CA ALA A 265 27.55 -14.59 -17.76
C ALA A 265 28.28 -14.76 -16.42
N SER A 266 28.32 -13.73 -15.57
CA SER A 266 29.02 -13.78 -14.29
C SER A 266 28.18 -13.16 -13.17
N LEU A 267 27.92 -13.97 -12.15
CA LEU A 267 27.36 -13.54 -10.87
C LEU A 267 27.99 -14.39 -9.76
N THR A 268 28.73 -13.76 -8.86
CA THR A 268 29.51 -14.46 -7.83
C THR A 268 28.62 -15.28 -6.90
N LEU A 269 27.48 -14.73 -6.48
CA LEU A 269 26.55 -15.42 -5.60
C LEU A 269 25.91 -16.64 -6.27
N ARG A 270 25.53 -16.53 -7.55
CA ARG A 270 25.04 -17.67 -8.34
C ARG A 270 26.10 -18.76 -8.48
N THR A 271 27.33 -18.36 -8.80
CA THR A 271 28.47 -19.28 -8.97
C THR A 271 28.71 -20.06 -7.68
N ARG A 272 28.63 -19.39 -6.53
CA ARG A 272 28.73 -20.02 -5.21
C ARG A 272 27.54 -20.94 -4.92
N TYR A 273 26.30 -20.48 -5.17
CA TYR A 273 25.09 -21.24 -4.86
C TYR A 273 25.02 -22.57 -5.64
N PHE A 274 25.32 -22.55 -6.93
CA PHE A 274 25.31 -23.74 -7.79
C PHE A 274 26.67 -24.48 -7.84
N GLY A 275 27.69 -24.04 -7.10
CA GLY A 275 29.02 -24.65 -7.13
C GLY A 275 29.68 -24.63 -8.53
N LEU A 276 29.43 -23.61 -9.34
CA LEU A 276 29.86 -23.59 -10.75
C LEU A 276 31.37 -23.39 -10.88
N GLN A 277 32.03 -24.29 -11.60
CA GLN A 277 33.42 -24.12 -12.05
C GLN A 277 33.44 -23.56 -13.48
N ARG A 278 34.26 -22.52 -13.73
CA ARG A 278 34.37 -21.83 -15.03
C ARG A 278 32.99 -21.41 -15.62
N PRO A 279 32.25 -20.52 -14.93
CA PRO A 279 30.89 -20.12 -15.31
C PRO A 279 30.78 -19.46 -16.69
N GLN A 280 31.90 -18.97 -17.24
CA GLN A 280 31.98 -18.33 -18.56
C GLN A 280 32.21 -19.32 -19.71
N SER A 281 32.40 -20.62 -19.43
CA SER A 281 32.60 -21.60 -20.50
C SER A 281 31.34 -21.74 -21.39
N PRO A 282 31.48 -21.90 -22.72
CA PRO A 282 30.33 -22.00 -23.62
C PRO A 282 29.34 -23.11 -23.25
N ARG A 283 29.85 -24.28 -22.84
CA ARG A 283 29.03 -25.42 -22.38
C ARG A 283 28.23 -25.08 -21.12
N MET A 284 28.84 -24.39 -20.15
CA MET A 284 28.16 -23.97 -18.93
C MET A 284 27.10 -22.90 -19.22
N MET A 285 27.43 -21.93 -20.06
CA MET A 285 26.50 -20.88 -20.50
C MET A 285 25.29 -21.46 -21.23
N GLN A 286 25.49 -22.47 -22.10
CA GLN A 286 24.39 -23.17 -22.76
C GLN A 286 23.49 -23.92 -21.76
N ARG A 287 24.09 -24.64 -20.80
CA ARG A 287 23.33 -25.32 -19.73
C ARG A 287 22.52 -24.31 -18.91
N MET A 288 23.15 -23.23 -18.47
CA MET A 288 22.53 -22.19 -17.68
C MET A 288 21.38 -21.50 -18.44
N ASN A 289 21.56 -21.19 -19.73
CA ASN A 289 20.50 -20.60 -20.54
C ASN A 289 19.29 -21.54 -20.76
N LYS A 290 19.47 -22.86 -20.60
CA LYS A 290 18.39 -23.85 -20.70
C LYS A 290 17.62 -24.03 -19.40
N SER A 291 18.28 -23.89 -18.24
CA SER A 291 17.68 -24.22 -16.94
C SER A 291 17.40 -23.02 -16.03
N LEU A 292 17.93 -21.83 -16.36
CA LEU A 292 17.86 -20.65 -15.51
C LEU A 292 17.46 -19.41 -16.32
N TRP A 293 16.41 -18.72 -15.87
CA TRP A 293 16.05 -17.37 -16.33
C TRP A 293 16.19 -16.33 -15.22
N VAL A 294 16.30 -15.06 -15.61
CA VAL A 294 16.34 -13.93 -14.68
C VAL A 294 15.02 -13.17 -14.74
N LEU A 295 14.35 -13.03 -13.60
CA LEU A 295 13.26 -12.07 -13.46
C LEU A 295 13.86 -10.66 -13.35
N SER A 296 13.89 -9.96 -14.48
CA SER A 296 14.63 -8.71 -14.66
C SER A 296 13.83 -7.47 -14.29
N ARG A 297 12.50 -7.53 -14.47
CA ARG A 297 11.57 -6.43 -14.22
C ARG A 297 10.29 -6.99 -13.63
N VAL A 298 9.85 -6.35 -12.56
CA VAL A 298 8.50 -6.51 -12.01
C VAL A 298 7.97 -5.10 -11.82
N VAL A 299 6.88 -4.78 -12.50
CA VAL A 299 6.19 -3.51 -12.33
C VAL A 299 4.71 -3.80 -12.10
N LEU A 300 4.15 -3.18 -11.07
CA LEU A 300 2.73 -3.15 -10.82
C LEU A 300 2.27 -1.69 -10.84
N HIS A 301 1.10 -1.46 -11.41
CA HIS A 301 0.45 -0.17 -11.47
C HIS A 301 0.31 0.41 -10.05
N PRO A 302 0.62 1.71 -9.82
CA PRO A 302 0.68 2.29 -8.47
C PRO A 302 -0.57 2.04 -7.62
N THR A 303 -1.75 2.07 -8.24
CA THR A 303 -3.05 1.81 -7.59
C THR A 303 -3.13 0.46 -6.88
N TYR A 304 -2.45 -0.57 -7.38
CA TYR A 304 -2.58 -1.96 -6.90
C TYR A 304 -1.46 -2.37 -5.92
N ARG A 305 -0.55 -1.45 -5.58
CA ARG A 305 0.58 -1.75 -4.69
C ARG A 305 0.11 -1.93 -3.25
N GLY A 306 0.78 -2.82 -2.51
CA GLY A 306 0.45 -3.15 -1.12
C GLY A 306 -0.60 -4.26 -0.97
N ALA A 307 -1.47 -4.44 -1.97
CA ALA A 307 -2.57 -5.42 -1.94
C ALA A 307 -2.16 -6.91 -1.97
N GLY A 308 -0.86 -7.22 -1.86
CA GLY A 308 -0.36 -8.61 -1.96
C GLY A 308 -0.37 -9.19 -3.39
N ILE A 309 -0.97 -8.47 -4.34
CA ILE A 309 -1.10 -8.88 -5.75
C ILE A 309 0.25 -9.20 -6.39
N ALA A 310 1.27 -8.38 -6.14
CA ALA A 310 2.60 -8.57 -6.74
C ALA A 310 3.23 -9.93 -6.39
N ALA A 311 3.08 -10.41 -5.14
CA ALA A 311 3.69 -11.67 -4.73
C ALA A 311 3.03 -12.87 -5.43
N ARG A 312 1.69 -12.88 -5.47
CA ARG A 312 0.90 -13.90 -6.20
C ARG A 312 1.22 -13.87 -7.70
N PHE A 313 1.22 -12.69 -8.30
CA PHE A 313 1.53 -12.51 -9.71
C PHE A 313 2.95 -13.00 -10.07
N ILE A 314 3.95 -12.65 -9.26
CA ILE A 314 5.33 -13.12 -9.50
C ILE A 314 5.41 -14.64 -9.39
N ALA A 315 4.79 -15.24 -8.37
CA ALA A 315 4.83 -16.70 -8.19
C ALA A 315 4.21 -17.42 -9.38
N GLU A 316 3.02 -17.02 -9.80
CA GLU A 316 2.31 -17.62 -10.93
C GLU A 316 3.04 -17.40 -12.27
N ALA A 317 3.59 -16.20 -12.49
CA ALA A 317 4.43 -15.92 -13.65
C ALA A 317 5.68 -16.82 -13.67
N CYS A 318 6.33 -17.03 -12.51
CA CYS A 318 7.49 -17.91 -12.37
C CYS A 318 7.15 -19.38 -12.63
N ASP A 319 6.04 -19.87 -12.09
CA ASP A 319 5.63 -21.27 -12.22
C ASP A 319 5.18 -21.63 -13.64
N SER A 320 4.73 -20.62 -14.39
CA SER A 320 4.43 -20.77 -15.81
C SER A 320 5.68 -20.88 -16.70
N CYS A 321 6.89 -20.56 -16.20
CA CYS A 321 8.11 -20.57 -17.02
C CYS A 321 8.65 -21.99 -17.24
N PRO A 322 9.12 -22.33 -18.46
CA PRO A 322 9.65 -23.66 -18.80
C PRO A 322 11.13 -23.82 -18.36
N VAL A 323 11.49 -23.31 -17.19
CA VAL A 323 12.85 -23.41 -16.63
C VAL A 323 12.76 -23.83 -15.17
N GLU A 324 13.74 -24.59 -14.71
CA GLU A 324 13.78 -25.08 -13.32
C GLU A 324 14.08 -23.97 -12.32
N TRP A 325 14.92 -23.00 -12.70
CA TRP A 325 15.38 -21.96 -11.79
C TRP A 325 15.07 -20.57 -12.32
N ILE A 326 14.68 -19.68 -11.41
CA ILE A 326 14.54 -18.26 -11.67
C ILE A 326 15.34 -17.49 -10.64
N GLU A 327 16.18 -16.58 -11.09
CA GLU A 327 16.93 -15.68 -10.22
C GLU A 327 16.47 -14.22 -10.36
N THR A 328 16.67 -13.42 -9.32
CA THR A 328 16.43 -11.98 -9.41
C THR A 328 17.35 -11.17 -8.48
N LEU A 329 17.55 -9.91 -8.85
CA LEU A 329 18.33 -8.93 -8.11
C LEU A 329 17.44 -7.73 -7.77
N SER A 330 17.26 -7.46 -6.48
CA SER A 330 16.41 -6.36 -6.02
C SER A 330 17.12 -5.47 -5.01
N ALA A 331 17.22 -4.18 -5.34
CA ALA A 331 17.64 -3.16 -4.38
C ALA A 331 16.61 -2.96 -3.26
N MET A 332 15.32 -3.13 -3.57
CA MET A 332 14.21 -3.03 -2.61
C MET A 332 13.99 -4.32 -1.81
N GLY A 333 14.75 -5.38 -2.08
CA GLY A 333 14.59 -6.69 -1.41
C GLY A 333 14.90 -6.69 0.08
N ARG A 334 15.51 -5.61 0.60
CA ARG A 334 15.70 -5.41 2.05
C ARG A 334 14.45 -4.87 2.75
N VAL A 335 13.63 -4.11 2.03
CA VAL A 335 12.50 -3.36 2.59
C VAL A 335 11.16 -4.04 2.26
N ASN A 336 11.08 -4.72 1.12
CA ASN A 336 9.86 -5.37 0.67
C ASN A 336 10.06 -6.89 0.50
N PRO A 337 9.38 -7.73 1.30
CA PRO A 337 9.48 -9.19 1.24
C PRO A 337 8.68 -9.80 0.07
N VAL A 338 8.40 -9.03 -1.00
CA VAL A 338 7.58 -9.48 -2.14
C VAL A 338 8.12 -10.75 -2.78
N PHE A 339 9.45 -10.88 -2.90
CA PHE A 339 10.09 -12.06 -3.52
C PHE A 339 10.04 -13.27 -2.59
N GLU A 340 10.25 -13.08 -1.28
CA GLU A 340 10.13 -14.16 -0.29
C GLU A 340 8.70 -14.71 -0.24
N LYS A 341 7.70 -13.81 -0.28
CA LYS A 341 6.28 -14.19 -0.40
C LYS A 341 5.94 -14.85 -1.73
N ALA A 342 6.66 -14.50 -2.79
CA ALA A 342 6.60 -15.19 -4.07
C ALA A 342 7.50 -16.43 -4.09
N GLY A 343 7.87 -16.99 -2.93
CA GLY A 343 8.64 -18.22 -2.73
C GLY A 343 10.08 -18.21 -3.26
N PHE A 344 10.72 -17.04 -3.36
CA PHE A 344 12.15 -16.98 -3.58
C PHE A 344 12.91 -17.16 -2.25
N GLN A 345 14.00 -17.90 -2.30
CA GLN A 345 15.00 -17.97 -1.25
C GLN A 345 15.95 -16.78 -1.35
N LYS A 346 16.13 -16.06 -0.24
CA LYS A 346 17.13 -14.99 -0.11
C LYS A 346 18.51 -15.59 0.12
N ILE A 347 19.45 -15.32 -0.77
CA ILE A 347 20.80 -15.91 -0.72
C ILE A 347 21.82 -14.96 -0.10
N GLY A 348 21.77 -13.66 -0.42
CA GLY A 348 22.73 -12.71 0.12
C GLY A 348 22.76 -11.35 -0.57
N LEU A 349 23.63 -10.46 -0.08
CA LEU A 349 23.85 -9.11 -0.63
C LEU A 349 25.00 -9.12 -1.64
N ILE A 350 24.81 -8.44 -2.77
CA ILE A 350 25.92 -8.14 -3.67
C ILE A 350 26.58 -6.85 -3.19
N ARG A 351 27.69 -7.01 -2.48
CA ARG A 351 28.55 -5.88 -2.13
C ARG A 351 29.16 -5.32 -3.41
N ARG A 352 28.97 -4.02 -3.66
CA ARG A 352 29.79 -3.34 -4.65
C ARG A 352 31.20 -3.30 -4.08
N ASN A 353 32.13 -4.04 -4.68
CA ASN A 353 33.54 -3.80 -4.40
C ASN A 353 33.80 -2.33 -4.74
N GLY A 354 33.99 -1.49 -3.71
CA GLY A 354 34.38 -0.12 -3.90
C GLY A 354 35.61 -0.13 -4.80
N LYS A 355 35.51 0.49 -5.98
CA LYS A 355 36.72 0.86 -6.71
C LYS A 355 37.54 1.67 -5.71
N ARG A 356 38.67 1.14 -5.24
CA ARG A 356 39.72 1.98 -4.68
C ARG A 356 39.93 3.07 -5.73
N PRO A 357 39.76 4.36 -5.42
CA PRO A 357 40.08 5.40 -6.39
C PRO A 357 41.53 5.16 -6.82
N SER A 358 41.75 5.20 -8.14
CA SER A 358 43.09 5.01 -8.69
C SER A 358 44.03 5.98 -7.97
N ARG A 359 45.23 5.51 -7.63
CA ARG A 359 46.27 6.28 -6.92
C ARG A 359 46.74 7.55 -7.65
N ALA A 360 46.15 7.86 -8.81
CA ALA A 360 46.52 8.96 -9.70
C ALA A 360 45.85 10.31 -9.36
N TYR A 361 44.81 10.34 -8.51
CA TYR A 361 44.20 11.59 -8.03
C TYR A 361 44.15 11.61 -6.50
N LYS A 362 45.30 11.74 -5.85
CA LYS A 362 45.38 12.31 -4.51
C LYS A 362 45.63 13.80 -4.65
N ASN A 363 44.56 14.59 -4.73
CA ASN A 363 44.64 15.97 -4.27
C ASN A 363 43.31 16.47 -3.72
N ARG A 364 43.46 17.11 -2.55
CA ARG A 364 42.49 17.83 -1.70
C ARG A 364 41.47 16.99 -0.93
N LYS A 365 41.64 17.06 0.40
CA LYS A 365 40.72 16.77 1.50
C LYS A 365 39.24 16.78 1.05
N SER A 366 38.67 15.62 0.73
CA SER A 366 37.22 15.43 0.84
C SER A 366 36.94 14.92 2.24
N ASN A 367 36.23 15.72 3.02
CA ASN A 367 35.70 15.29 4.30
C ASN A 367 34.77 14.11 4.01
N LYS A 368 35.16 12.89 4.40
CA LYS A 368 34.29 11.71 4.26
C LYS A 368 33.07 11.93 5.14
N ASN A 369 31.91 12.08 4.52
CA ASN A 369 30.65 12.27 5.23
C ASN A 369 30.17 10.91 5.75
N PRO A 370 29.97 10.69 7.07
CA PRO A 370 29.49 9.40 7.58
C PRO A 370 28.11 8.98 7.03
N ASN A 371 27.37 9.91 6.41
CA ASN A 371 26.13 9.64 5.68
C ASN A 371 26.32 8.94 4.32
N GLU A 372 27.49 9.05 3.66
CA GLU A 372 27.74 8.36 2.38
C GLU A 372 27.85 6.84 2.55
N ASP A 373 28.42 6.38 3.67
CA ASP A 373 28.53 4.94 3.99
C ASP A 373 27.15 4.32 4.30
N ARG A 374 26.20 5.09 4.86
CA ARG A 374 24.80 4.66 5.04
C ARG A 374 24.01 4.68 3.74
N GLN A 375 24.21 5.67 2.86
CA GLN A 375 23.59 5.72 1.53
C GLN A 375 23.97 4.50 0.65
N ASN A 376 25.20 3.99 0.80
CA ASN A 376 25.67 2.84 0.01
C ASN A 376 24.98 1.52 0.37
N GLN A 377 24.58 1.31 1.63
CA GLN A 377 24.00 0.03 2.09
C GLN A 377 22.63 -0.30 1.48
N PHE A 378 21.82 0.71 1.16
CA PHE A 378 20.51 0.52 0.51
C PHE A 378 20.61 0.39 -1.02
N SER A 379 21.79 0.64 -1.59
CA SER A 379 22.07 0.47 -3.02
C SER A 379 22.51 -0.95 -3.40
N GLU A 380 22.89 -1.77 -2.42
CA GLU A 380 23.36 -3.14 -2.63
C GLU A 380 22.19 -4.07 -2.95
N PRO A 381 22.13 -4.67 -4.16
CA PRO A 381 21.03 -5.53 -4.53
C PRO A 381 21.12 -6.86 -3.75
N VAL A 382 19.97 -7.31 -3.25
CA VAL A 382 19.80 -8.64 -2.68
C VAL A 382 19.60 -9.65 -3.81
N TYR A 383 20.30 -10.77 -3.73
CA TYR A 383 20.17 -11.92 -4.63
C TYR A 383 19.17 -12.93 -4.10
N PHE A 384 18.23 -13.28 -4.96
CA PHE A 384 17.16 -14.22 -4.69
C PHE A 384 17.13 -15.30 -5.76
N ILE A 385 16.76 -16.52 -5.36
CA ILE A 385 16.59 -17.65 -6.26
C ILE A 385 15.33 -18.44 -5.92
N ARG A 386 14.59 -18.89 -6.93
CA ARG A 386 13.38 -19.73 -6.80
C ARG A 386 13.53 -20.95 -7.68
N LYS A 387 13.19 -22.12 -7.14
CA LYS A 387 12.95 -23.34 -7.91
C LYS A 387 11.49 -23.34 -8.38
N THR A 388 11.25 -23.62 -9.66
CA THR A 388 9.90 -23.73 -10.22
C THR A 388 9.38 -25.16 -10.08
N PHE A 389 8.05 -25.32 -10.00
CA PHE A 389 7.41 -26.62 -9.85
C PHE A 389 7.43 -27.49 -11.13
N ARG A 390 7.88 -26.96 -12.28
CA ARG A 390 7.88 -27.64 -13.59
C ARG A 390 9.28 -27.93 -14.16
N GLY A 391 10.34 -27.73 -13.38
CA GLY A 391 11.69 -28.08 -13.84
C GLY A 391 11.88 -29.60 -13.97
N PRO A 392 12.56 -30.10 -15.01
CA PRO A 392 12.92 -31.51 -15.09
C PRO A 392 13.70 -31.91 -13.84
N THR A 393 13.23 -32.93 -13.12
CA THR A 393 13.96 -33.53 -11.99
C THR A 393 15.28 -34.08 -12.51
N TRP A 394 16.38 -33.64 -11.91
CA TRP A 394 17.72 -34.16 -12.18
C TRP A 394 17.74 -35.66 -11.88
N GLY A 395 17.75 -36.47 -12.94
CA GLY A 395 18.21 -37.86 -12.93
C GLY A 395 19.66 -37.92 -13.33
#